data_AF-A0A9D5MKM2-F1
#
_entry.id   AF-A0A9D5MKM2-F1
#
_cell.length_a   1.000
_cell.length_b   1.000
_cell.length_c   1.000
_cell.angle_alpha   90.00
_cell.angle_beta   90.00
_cell.angle_gamma   90.00
#
_symmetry.space_group_name_H-M   'P 1'
#
loop_
_entity.id
_entity.type
_entity.pdbx_description
1 polymer ?
#
loop_
_entity_poly.entity_id
_entity_poly.type
_entity_poly.pdbx_seq_one_letter_code
_entity_poly.pdbx_strand_id
1 'polypeptide(L)'
;MRILDTVAAFPGEVGFYAKRLTDGRTLSFGQDRPLVAASVIKIPVMVSAYRLCMQGGLDLDEEVVLRAQDKMPSCGALTYMHDGLTVTVQDLITLMIILSDNTATNLMIRRLGIERVNADMQALGIPGICLRRLLF
;
A
#
# COMPACT_ATOMS: atom_id res chain seq x y z
N MET A 1 -8.89 29.77 -12.25
CA MET A 1 -9.27 28.55 -11.49
C MET A 1 -9.08 27.31 -12.39
N ARG A 2 -7.87 27.08 -12.92
CA ARG A 2 -7.66 26.21 -14.11
C ARG A 2 -7.81 24.70 -13.86
N ILE A 3 -7.57 24.23 -12.63
CA ILE A 3 -7.52 22.79 -12.34
C ILE A 3 -8.91 22.16 -12.14
N LEU A 4 -9.85 22.86 -11.50
CA LEU A 4 -11.21 22.35 -11.29
C LEU A 4 -11.96 22.21 -12.61
N ASP A 5 -11.83 23.19 -13.50
CA ASP A 5 -12.44 23.15 -14.84
C ASP A 5 -11.86 21.98 -15.66
N THR A 6 -10.53 21.74 -15.55
CA THR A 6 -9.87 20.61 -16.22
C THR A 6 -10.37 19.26 -15.70
N VAL A 7 -10.49 19.12 -14.38
CA VAL A 7 -10.97 17.87 -13.76
C VAL A 7 -12.45 17.63 -14.06
N ALA A 8 -13.27 18.69 -14.06
CA ALA A 8 -14.69 18.59 -14.38
C ALA A 8 -14.96 18.18 -15.84
N ALA A 9 -14.08 18.58 -16.77
CA ALA A 9 -14.16 18.22 -18.18
C ALA A 9 -13.54 16.85 -18.52
N PHE A 10 -12.90 16.18 -17.56
CA PHE A 10 -12.20 14.91 -17.81
C PHE A 10 -13.21 13.78 -18.12
N PRO A 11 -13.06 13.05 -19.23
CA PRO A 11 -13.95 11.94 -19.57
C PRO A 11 -13.61 10.70 -18.72
N GLY A 12 -14.03 10.70 -17.46
CA GLY A 12 -13.82 9.60 -16.52
C GLY A 12 -14.17 9.95 -15.08
N GLU A 13 -13.93 9.01 -14.17
CA GLU A 13 -14.12 9.24 -12.73
C GLU A 13 -12.85 9.79 -12.10
N VAL A 14 -12.93 10.99 -11.52
CA VAL A 14 -11.80 11.65 -10.85
C VAL A 14 -12.20 12.08 -9.45
N GLY A 15 -11.31 11.79 -8.50
CA GLY A 15 -11.32 12.36 -7.16
C GLY A 15 -10.01 13.12 -6.94
N PHE A 16 -10.09 14.28 -6.29
CA PHE A 16 -8.96 15.12 -5.95
C PHE A 16 -9.14 15.72 -4.57
N TYR A 17 -8.07 15.72 -3.78
CA TYR A 17 -8.00 16.39 -2.50
C TYR A 17 -6.60 16.93 -2.29
N ALA A 18 -6.50 18.22 -2.00
CA ALA A 18 -5.28 18.87 -1.56
C ALA A 18 -5.55 19.66 -0.28
N LYS A 19 -4.69 19.49 0.71
CA LYS A 19 -4.72 20.25 1.96
C LYS A 19 -3.35 20.90 2.16
N ARG A 20 -3.35 22.21 2.33
CA ARG A 20 -2.16 22.93 2.78
C ARG A 20 -2.04 22.74 4.29
N LEU A 21 -0.96 22.12 4.73
CA LEU A 21 -0.80 21.74 6.14
C LEU A 21 -0.54 22.93 7.07
N THR A 22 -0.03 24.05 6.55
CA THR A 22 0.34 25.23 7.37
C THR A 22 -0.87 26.00 7.90
N ASP A 23 -1.97 26.05 7.15
CA ASP A 23 -3.17 26.81 7.51
C ASP A 23 -4.49 26.06 7.28
N GLY A 24 -4.40 24.77 6.92
CA GLY A 24 -5.54 23.89 6.76
C GLY A 24 -6.42 24.17 5.54
N ARG A 25 -6.05 25.11 4.65
CA ARG A 25 -6.86 25.36 3.44
C ARG A 25 -6.92 24.13 2.56
N THR A 26 -8.11 23.83 2.08
CA THR A 26 -8.38 22.66 1.23
C THR A 26 -8.86 23.08 -0.15
N LEU A 27 -8.53 22.24 -1.14
CA LEU A 27 -9.10 22.25 -2.48
C LEU A 27 -9.48 20.80 -2.80
N SER A 28 -10.72 20.55 -3.21
CA SER A 28 -11.17 19.21 -3.49
C SER A 28 -12.21 19.12 -4.61
N PHE A 29 -12.31 17.94 -5.21
CA PHE A 29 -13.29 17.57 -6.22
C PHE A 29 -13.58 16.08 -6.05
N GLY A 30 -14.83 15.69 -5.77
CA GLY A 30 -15.19 14.28 -5.60
C GLY A 30 -14.36 13.53 -4.54
N GLN A 31 -13.92 14.21 -3.48
CA GLN A 31 -12.96 13.67 -2.49
C GLN A 31 -13.42 12.37 -1.80
N ASP A 32 -14.73 12.20 -1.61
CA ASP A 32 -15.32 11.06 -0.91
C ASP A 32 -15.70 9.91 -1.86
N ARG A 33 -15.36 10.05 -3.16
CA ARG A 33 -15.62 9.02 -4.15
C ARG A 33 -14.70 7.81 -3.91
N PRO A 34 -15.25 6.59 -3.78
CA PRO A 34 -14.43 5.38 -3.77
C PRO A 34 -13.71 5.20 -5.10
N LEU A 35 -12.39 5.00 -5.05
CA LEU A 35 -11.55 4.75 -6.23
C LEU A 35 -10.72 3.49 -6.03
N VAL A 36 -10.28 2.89 -7.14
CA VAL A 36 -9.32 1.78 -7.09
C VAL A 36 -7.98 2.32 -6.63
N ALA A 37 -7.53 1.89 -5.44
CA ALA A 37 -6.29 2.38 -4.84
C ALA A 37 -5.02 2.02 -5.65
N ALA A 38 -5.08 0.99 -6.50
CA ALA A 38 -3.91 0.42 -7.17
C ALA A 38 -2.77 0.22 -6.15
N SER A 39 -1.52 0.59 -6.49
CA SER A 39 -0.38 0.45 -5.59
C SER A 39 -0.42 1.35 -4.34
N VAL A 40 -1.33 2.32 -4.23
CA VAL A 40 -1.48 3.14 -3.00
C VAL A 40 -1.92 2.26 -1.82
N ILE A 41 -2.54 1.11 -2.08
CA ILE A 41 -2.94 0.14 -1.04
C ILE A 41 -1.75 -0.40 -0.21
N LYS A 42 -0.53 -0.29 -0.72
CA LYS A 42 0.71 -0.70 -0.05
C LYS A 42 1.01 0.14 1.19
N ILE A 43 0.50 1.38 1.26
CA ILE A 43 0.65 2.26 2.43
C ILE A 43 -0.05 1.64 3.66
N PRO A 44 -1.34 1.25 3.61
CA PRO A 44 -1.99 0.49 4.68
C PRO A 44 -1.23 -0.78 5.11
N VAL A 45 -0.67 -1.53 4.16
CA VAL A 45 0.11 -2.74 4.45
C VAL A 45 1.36 -2.38 5.26
N MET A 46 2.11 -1.36 4.86
CA MET A 46 3.25 -0.84 5.61
C MET A 46 2.85 -0.36 7.01
N VAL A 47 1.77 0.42 7.11
CA VAL A 47 1.29 0.93 8.41
C VAL A 47 0.94 -0.22 9.34
N SER A 48 0.24 -1.25 8.85
CA SER A 48 -0.09 -2.43 9.65
C SER A 48 1.15 -3.22 10.08
N ALA A 49 2.15 -3.36 9.20
CA ALA A 49 3.43 -4.00 9.53
C ALA A 49 4.15 -3.30 10.69
N TYR A 50 4.32 -1.97 10.61
CA TYR A 50 4.99 -1.21 11.67
C TYR A 50 4.17 -1.17 12.96
N ARG A 51 2.84 -1.14 12.89
CA ARG A 51 1.99 -1.26 14.09
C ARG A 51 2.18 -2.60 14.79
N LEU A 52 2.21 -3.69 14.03
CA LEU A 52 2.46 -5.03 14.58
C LEU A 52 3.88 -5.15 15.16
N CYS A 53 4.87 -4.55 14.51
CA CYS A 53 6.24 -4.48 15.02
C CYS A 53 6.32 -3.73 16.36
N MET A 54 5.69 -2.56 16.47
CA MET A 54 5.63 -1.79 17.73
C MET A 54 4.94 -2.54 18.87
N GLN A 55 4.09 -3.52 18.55
CA GLN A 55 3.43 -4.41 19.51
C GLN A 55 4.25 -5.66 19.83
N GLY A 56 5.46 -5.80 19.26
CA GLY A 56 6.32 -6.98 19.41
C GLY A 56 5.85 -8.20 18.63
N GLY A 57 4.89 -8.06 17.71
CA GLY A 57 4.32 -9.16 16.93
C GLY A 57 4.97 -9.41 15.57
N LEU A 58 5.94 -8.58 15.18
CA LEU A 58 6.70 -8.69 13.94
C LEU A 58 8.12 -8.20 14.18
N ASP A 59 9.10 -9.04 13.88
CA ASP A 59 10.50 -8.66 13.84
C ASP A 59 10.84 -8.19 12.42
N LEU A 60 11.48 -7.02 12.31
CA LEU A 60 11.86 -6.45 11.02
C LEU A 60 13.09 -7.12 10.42
N ASP A 61 13.91 -7.74 11.27
CA ASP A 61 15.10 -8.50 10.87
C ASP A 61 14.77 -9.98 10.58
N GLU A 62 13.50 -10.40 10.74
CA GLU A 62 13.02 -11.74 10.36
C GLU A 62 13.35 -12.00 8.88
N GLU A 63 14.06 -13.10 8.62
CA GLU A 63 14.44 -13.51 7.28
C GLU A 63 13.28 -14.21 6.54
N VAL A 64 13.11 -13.85 5.27
CA VAL A 64 12.13 -14.40 4.35
C VAL A 64 12.85 -14.91 3.11
N VAL A 65 12.70 -16.21 2.84
CA VAL A 65 13.24 -16.85 1.64
C VAL A 65 12.27 -16.65 0.48
N LEU A 66 12.73 -16.00 -0.58
CA LEU A 66 12.01 -15.81 -1.83
C LEU A 66 11.92 -17.14 -2.60
N ARG A 67 10.71 -17.66 -2.79
CA ARG A 67 10.46 -18.86 -3.60
C ARG A 67 9.92 -18.49 -4.97
N ALA A 68 10.10 -19.36 -5.95
CA ALA A 68 9.59 -19.17 -7.31
C ALA A 68 8.08 -18.87 -7.34
N GLN A 69 7.30 -19.54 -6.48
CA GLN A 69 5.85 -19.37 -6.37
C GLN A 69 5.40 -18.03 -5.76
N ASP A 70 6.31 -17.30 -5.10
CA ASP A 70 5.99 -16.02 -4.47
C ASP A 70 6.05 -14.87 -5.48
N LYS A 71 6.76 -15.07 -6.59
CA LYS A 71 7.07 -14.03 -7.58
C LYS A 71 5.81 -13.58 -8.33
N MET A 72 5.58 -12.27 -8.28
CA MET A 72 4.43 -11.61 -8.91
C MET A 72 4.88 -10.69 -10.06
N PRO A 73 4.12 -10.63 -11.16
CA PRO A 73 4.48 -9.83 -12.33
C PRO A 73 4.25 -8.32 -12.12
N SER A 74 4.55 -7.57 -13.19
CA SER A 74 4.29 -6.14 -13.43
C SER A 74 5.24 -5.13 -12.77
N CYS A 75 5.62 -5.25 -11.50
CA CYS A 75 6.44 -4.24 -10.84
C CYS A 75 7.23 -4.83 -9.66
N GLY A 76 8.47 -4.37 -9.48
CA GLY A 76 9.36 -4.83 -8.43
C GLY A 76 10.65 -5.46 -8.93
N ALA A 77 11.62 -5.58 -8.03
CA ALA A 77 12.90 -6.23 -8.29
C ALA A 77 12.85 -7.73 -7.95
N LEU A 78 12.10 -8.13 -6.93
CA LEU A 78 12.12 -9.50 -6.41
C LEU A 78 11.64 -10.54 -7.43
N THR A 79 10.73 -10.18 -8.33
CA THR A 79 10.32 -11.09 -9.41
C THR A 79 11.46 -11.51 -10.34
N TYR A 80 12.56 -10.75 -10.38
CA TYR A 80 13.73 -11.01 -11.23
C TYR A 80 14.94 -11.56 -10.47
N MET A 81 14.87 -11.61 -9.15
CA MET A 81 15.96 -12.16 -8.32
C MET A 81 15.97 -13.68 -8.39
N HIS A 82 17.12 -14.29 -8.08
CA HIS A 82 17.23 -15.75 -8.08
C HIS A 82 16.37 -16.38 -6.98
N ASP A 83 15.93 -17.62 -7.22
CA ASP A 83 15.22 -18.38 -6.19
C ASP A 83 16.13 -18.65 -5.00
N GLY A 84 15.55 -18.70 -3.80
CA GLY A 84 16.28 -18.89 -2.56
C GLY A 84 17.00 -17.64 -2.06
N LEU A 85 16.84 -16.48 -2.70
CA LEU A 85 17.28 -15.20 -2.13
C LEU A 85 16.62 -14.99 -0.77
N THR A 86 17.42 -14.75 0.26
CA THR A 86 16.93 -14.36 1.58
C THR A 86 16.93 -12.85 1.70
N VAL A 87 15.81 -12.28 2.14
CA VAL A 87 15.64 -10.85 2.43
C VAL A 87 15.00 -10.69 3.80
N THR A 88 15.12 -9.53 4.42
CA THR A 88 14.44 -9.24 5.69
C THR A 88 13.01 -8.75 5.48
N VAL A 89 12.17 -8.80 6.52
CA VAL A 89 10.87 -8.11 6.52
C VAL A 89 11.04 -6.60 6.21
N GLN A 90 12.09 -5.96 6.73
CA GLN A 90 12.40 -4.57 6.42
C GLN A 90 12.69 -4.35 4.92
N ASP A 91 13.39 -5.27 4.27
CA ASP A 91 13.64 -5.21 2.82
C ASP A 91 12.32 -5.33 2.04
N LEU A 92 11.44 -6.25 2.45
CA LEU A 92 10.12 -6.40 1.81
C LEU A 92 9.29 -5.11 1.91
N ILE A 93 9.23 -4.51 3.10
CA ILE A 93 8.52 -3.23 3.29
C ILE A 93 9.15 -2.13 2.44
N THR A 94 10.48 -2.07 2.41
CA THR A 94 11.23 -1.06 1.65
C THR A 94 10.95 -1.18 0.15
N LEU A 95 11.12 -2.38 -0.43
CA LEU A 95 10.89 -2.63 -1.86
C LEU A 95 9.42 -2.45 -2.26
N MET A 96 8.48 -2.83 -1.38
CA MET A 96 7.06 -2.58 -1.56
C MET A 96 6.77 -1.09 -1.74
N ILE A 97 7.47 -0.20 -1.04
CA ILE A 97 7.22 1.24 -1.08
C ILE A 97 8.03 1.94 -2.17
N ILE A 98 9.34 1.71 -2.22
CA ILE A 98 10.22 2.49 -3.12
C ILE A 98 10.16 1.99 -4.56
N LEU A 99 9.92 0.69 -4.77
CA LEU A 99 9.81 0.09 -6.11
C LEU A 99 8.40 -0.38 -6.44
N SER A 100 7.42 -0.14 -5.56
CA SER A 100 6.08 -0.69 -5.74
C SER A 100 6.09 -2.23 -5.93
N ASP A 101 7.02 -2.94 -5.30
CA ASP A 101 7.25 -4.36 -5.58
C ASP A 101 6.04 -5.22 -5.21
N ASN A 102 5.45 -5.90 -6.20
CA ASN A 102 4.23 -6.70 -6.00
C ASN A 102 4.50 -8.03 -5.29
N THR A 103 5.70 -8.60 -5.46
CA THR A 103 6.13 -9.82 -4.77
C THR A 103 6.26 -9.52 -3.28
N ALA A 104 6.97 -8.44 -2.94
CA ALA A 104 7.12 -7.99 -1.56
C ALA A 104 5.76 -7.67 -0.93
N THR A 105 4.89 -7.00 -1.68
CA THR A 105 3.53 -6.67 -1.23
C THR A 105 2.73 -7.93 -0.87
N ASN A 106 2.70 -8.93 -1.75
CA ASN A 106 1.92 -10.15 -1.49
C ASN A 106 2.51 -10.98 -0.34
N LEU A 107 3.83 -11.03 -0.20
CA LEU A 107 4.48 -11.65 0.97
C LEU A 107 4.05 -10.96 2.27
N MET A 108 4.07 -9.63 2.31
CA MET A 108 3.63 -8.87 3.49
C MET A 108 2.13 -9.03 3.77
N ILE A 109 1.27 -9.01 2.75
CA ILE A 109 -0.18 -9.24 2.95
C ILE A 109 -0.43 -10.64 3.52
N ARG A 110 0.26 -11.68 3.02
CA ARG A 110 0.15 -13.04 3.56
C ARG A 110 0.62 -13.13 5.01
N ARG A 111 1.69 -12.42 5.38
CA ARG A 111 2.22 -12.39 6.74
C ARG A 111 1.29 -11.68 7.73
N LEU A 112 0.64 -10.60 7.31
CA LEU A 112 -0.20 -9.76 8.18
C LEU A 112 -1.67 -10.23 8.24
N GLY A 113 -2.19 -10.72 7.11
CA GLY A 113 -3.62 -10.97 6.91
C GLY A 113 -4.37 -9.71 6.46
N ILE A 114 -5.33 -9.89 5.56
CA ILE A 114 -6.16 -8.79 5.01
C ILE A 114 -7.01 -8.16 6.12
N GLU A 115 -7.54 -9.01 7.00
CA GLU A 115 -8.41 -8.64 8.11
C GLU A 115 -7.70 -7.70 9.07
N ARG A 116 -6.43 -7.99 9.40
CA ARG A 116 -5.61 -7.13 10.26
C ARG A 116 -5.38 -5.77 9.63
N VAL A 117 -4.96 -5.73 8.36
CA VAL A 117 -4.72 -4.47 7.65
C VAL A 117 -5.97 -3.61 7.66
N ASN A 118 -7.14 -4.20 7.39
CA ASN A 118 -8.41 -3.48 7.41
C ASN A 118 -8.83 -3.05 8.83
N ALA A 119 -8.62 -3.89 9.84
CA ALA A 119 -8.91 -3.55 11.24
C ALA A 119 -8.02 -2.40 11.73
N ASP A 120 -6.75 -2.36 11.32
CA ASP A 120 -5.86 -1.24 11.63
C ASP A 120 -6.34 0.06 10.98
N MET A 121 -6.82 0.03 9.72
CA MET A 121 -7.38 1.23 9.09
C MET A 121 -8.66 1.72 9.79
N GLN A 122 -9.50 0.81 10.27
CA GLN A 122 -10.67 1.15 11.08
C GLN A 122 -10.26 1.79 12.41
N ALA A 123 -9.28 1.20 13.11
CA ALA A 123 -8.78 1.72 14.39
C ALA A 123 -8.13 3.12 14.24
N LEU A 124 -7.58 3.44 13.07
CA LEU A 124 -7.05 4.76 12.73
C LEU A 124 -8.13 5.77 12.29
N GLY A 125 -9.40 5.36 12.21
CA GLY A 125 -10.49 6.22 11.75
C GLY A 125 -10.54 6.42 10.23
N ILE A 126 -9.95 5.53 9.45
CA ILE A 126 -9.88 5.60 7.98
C ILE A 126 -10.56 4.37 7.34
N PRO A 127 -11.85 4.10 7.62
CA PRO A 127 -12.52 2.87 7.17
C PRO A 127 -12.77 2.82 5.64
N GLY A 128 -12.57 3.93 4.93
CA GLY A 128 -12.73 4.02 3.48
C GLY A 128 -11.63 3.31 2.69
N ILE A 129 -10.48 3.01 3.32
CA ILE A 129 -9.40 2.24 2.69
C ILE A 129 -9.57 0.75 3.05
N CYS A 130 -9.80 -0.08 2.04
CA CYS A 130 -10.07 -1.50 2.23
C CYS A 130 -9.23 -2.35 1.26
N LEU A 131 -8.36 -3.18 1.82
CA LEU A 131 -7.68 -4.25 1.11
C LEU A 131 -8.65 -5.42 0.96
N ARG A 132 -8.88 -5.90 -0.27
CA ARG A 132 -9.89 -6.94 -0.54
C ARG A 132 -9.32 -8.24 -1.08
N ARG A 133 -8.08 -8.21 -1.57
CA ARG A 133 -7.41 -9.33 -2.22
C ARG A 133 -5.91 -9.10 -2.28
N LEU A 134 -5.17 -10.17 -2.55
CA LEU A 134 -3.78 -10.07 -3.01
C LEU A 134 -3.71 -9.33 -4.35
N LEU A 135 -2.55 -8.76 -4.64
CA LEU A 135 -2.27 -8.16 -5.93
C LEU A 135 -2.13 -9.28 -6.96
N PHE A 136 -2.76 -9.08 -8.12
CA PHE A 136 -2.89 -10.03 -9.24
C PHE A 136 -3.54 -11.35 -8.81
#